data_AF-A0A3B8U7D0-F1
#
_entry.id   AF-A0A3B8U7D0-F1
#
_cell.length_a   1.000
_cell.length_b   1.000
_cell.length_c   1.000
_cell.angle_alpha   90.00
_cell.angle_beta   90.00
_cell.angle_gamma   90.00
#
_symmetry.space_group_name_H-M   'P 1'
#
loop_
_entity.id
_entity.type
_entity.pdbx_description
1 polymer ?
#
loop_
_entity_poly.entity_id
_entity_poly.type
_entity_poly.pdbx_seq_one_letter_code
_entity_poly.pdbx_strand_id
1 'polypeptide(L)'
;MLKDFWARLDQKYLKICKYASITVLVTAIVGAIIFSTGDFWAKLWSIFAAVLRPIIIGGIISYLLEPVIKKLESLFNRDKKHKWARPLGVLLTFAVIAAAALAVLSTLAVSIYRNVGSLDFGAIKEMLQSFGNDYAEIMKELEEKLASLNLSTESISKFLSQSAEAVQNFFSGLLFGVIFAIYFLLDENDGIFGYWKRAFRLIFGDDQQEKFALFVKDADNAFSGYIRGQLVDATIVGVLATIALTIAGVPYAAVVGACIGFGNLIPYFGPIVGYVATILACLPTEQYGKMVLGLVIIAVIMFIDGNVINPKLLSDNINVHPLLVVAALIAGGAVGGIAGMLIAVPTAALIKLQFDRYLDGLEKRKQPRRR
;
A
#
# COMPACT_ATOMS: atom_id res chain seq x y z
N MET A 1 -49.07 7.75 56.47
CA MET A 1 -47.64 7.35 56.50
C MET A 1 -46.97 7.41 55.13
N LEU A 2 -47.24 6.53 54.15
CA LEU A 2 -46.59 6.64 52.84
C LEU A 2 -47.00 7.90 52.04
N LYS A 3 -48.27 8.32 52.12
CA LYS A 3 -48.74 9.56 51.46
C LYS A 3 -48.09 10.84 52.03
N ASP A 4 -47.79 10.89 53.32
CA ASP A 4 -47.16 12.06 53.97
C ASP A 4 -45.66 12.16 53.68
N PHE A 5 -45.01 11.03 53.39
CA PHE A 5 -43.59 10.99 53.01
C PHE A 5 -43.33 11.64 51.65
N TRP A 6 -44.20 11.36 50.66
CA TRP A 6 -44.12 11.96 49.32
C TRP A 6 -44.46 13.46 49.31
N ALA A 7 -45.25 13.94 50.27
CA ALA A 7 -45.60 15.36 50.38
C ALA A 7 -44.47 16.23 50.96
N ARG A 8 -43.49 15.65 51.67
CA ARG A 8 -42.31 16.34 52.22
C ARG A 8 -41.11 16.39 51.27
N LEU A 9 -41.15 15.64 50.17
CA LEU A 9 -40.10 15.65 49.16
C LEU A 9 -40.28 16.84 48.24
N ASP A 10 -39.26 17.69 48.18
CA ASP A 10 -39.24 18.86 47.33
C ASP A 10 -39.40 18.46 45.85
N GLN A 11 -40.53 18.90 45.27
CA GLN A 11 -40.97 18.57 43.90
C GLN A 11 -39.90 18.90 42.86
N LYS A 12 -39.00 19.85 43.15
CA LYS A 12 -37.88 20.21 42.26
C LYS A 12 -36.82 19.10 42.19
N TYR A 13 -36.42 18.53 43.33
CA TYR A 13 -35.45 17.44 43.39
C TYR A 13 -36.02 16.13 42.84
N LEU A 14 -37.32 15.88 43.07
CA LEU A 14 -38.04 14.75 42.48
C LEU A 14 -38.08 14.79 40.94
N LYS A 15 -38.24 15.99 40.35
CA LYS A 15 -38.15 16.16 38.89
C LYS A 15 -36.74 15.89 38.37
N ILE A 16 -35.71 16.40 39.05
CA ILE A 16 -34.31 16.17 38.66
C ILE A 16 -33.97 14.68 38.74
N CYS A 17 -34.35 13.98 39.81
CA CYS A 17 -34.15 12.54 39.92
C CYS A 17 -34.89 11.75 38.83
N LYS A 18 -36.11 12.17 38.44
CA LYS A 18 -36.82 11.55 37.31
C LYS A 18 -36.09 11.75 35.99
N TYR A 19 -35.66 12.98 35.67
CA TYR A 19 -34.93 13.25 34.43
C TYR A 19 -33.57 12.55 34.39
N ALA A 20 -32.85 12.52 35.51
CA ALA A 20 -31.58 11.79 35.65
C ALA A 20 -31.78 10.27 35.49
N SER A 21 -32.83 9.71 36.09
CA SER A 21 -33.13 8.28 35.95
C SER A 21 -33.53 7.90 34.53
N ILE A 22 -34.31 8.76 33.85
CA ILE A 22 -34.70 8.58 32.44
C ILE A 22 -33.46 8.67 31.53
N THR A 23 -32.57 9.64 31.75
CA THR A 23 -31.34 9.75 30.95
C THR A 23 -30.44 8.54 31.14
N VAL A 24 -30.21 8.09 32.37
CA VAL A 24 -29.42 6.89 32.65
C VAL A 24 -30.05 5.65 32.01
N LEU A 25 -31.37 5.48 32.07
CA LEU A 25 -32.08 4.38 31.41
C LEU A 25 -31.94 4.43 29.89
N VAL A 26 -32.14 5.61 29.28
CA VAL A 26 -32.00 5.77 27.82
C VAL A 26 -30.58 5.50 27.38
N THR A 27 -29.57 6.01 28.09
CA THR A 27 -28.16 5.75 27.76
C THR A 27 -27.80 4.27 27.95
N ALA A 28 -28.32 3.61 28.98
CA ALA A 28 -28.11 2.18 29.21
C ALA A 28 -28.78 1.31 28.13
N ILE A 29 -29.99 1.67 27.69
CA ILE A 29 -30.72 0.96 26.63
C ILE A 29 -30.03 1.16 25.27
N VAL A 30 -29.61 2.39 24.96
CA VAL A 30 -28.84 2.68 23.73
C VAL A 30 -27.49 1.95 23.76
N GLY A 31 -26.80 1.95 24.89
CA GLY A 31 -25.57 1.17 25.09
C GLY A 31 -25.81 -0.32 24.87
N ALA A 32 -26.84 -0.89 25.50
CA ALA A 32 -27.19 -2.30 25.37
C ALA A 32 -27.57 -2.69 23.93
N ILE A 33 -28.27 -1.82 23.19
CA ILE A 33 -28.59 -2.03 21.76
C ILE A 33 -27.31 -2.01 20.92
N ILE A 34 -26.40 -1.06 21.14
CA ILE A 34 -25.13 -0.97 20.41
C ILE A 34 -24.25 -2.21 20.69
N PHE A 35 -24.13 -2.63 21.95
CA PHE A 35 -23.36 -3.82 22.32
C PHE A 35 -24.01 -5.11 21.81
N SER A 36 -25.34 -5.24 21.89
CA SER A 36 -26.09 -6.40 21.36
C SER A 36 -26.08 -6.47 19.83
N THR A 37 -25.87 -5.34 19.15
CA THR A 37 -25.74 -5.27 17.68
C THR A 37 -24.28 -5.15 17.25
N GLY A 38 -23.31 -5.28 18.15
CA GLY A 38 -21.88 -5.16 17.83
C GLY A 38 -21.46 -6.09 16.70
N ASP A 39 -21.92 -7.35 16.73
CA ASP A 39 -21.69 -8.33 15.65
C ASP A 39 -22.37 -7.94 14.33
N PHE A 40 -23.54 -7.29 14.39
CA PHE A 40 -24.22 -6.77 13.21
C PHE A 40 -23.41 -5.62 12.59
N TRP A 41 -22.95 -4.65 13.39
CA TRP A 41 -22.12 -3.55 12.91
C TRP A 41 -20.77 -4.04 12.40
N ALA A 42 -20.14 -5.02 13.06
CA ALA A 42 -18.89 -5.64 12.61
C ALA A 42 -19.08 -6.37 11.28
N LYS A 43 -20.16 -7.15 11.11
CA LYS A 43 -20.48 -7.81 9.83
C LYS A 43 -20.80 -6.79 8.74
N LEU A 44 -21.59 -5.77 9.04
CA LEU A 44 -21.93 -4.71 8.11
C LEU A 44 -20.68 -3.95 7.64
N TRP A 45 -19.78 -3.63 8.57
CA TRP A 45 -18.47 -3.05 8.26
C TRP A 45 -17.61 -4.01 7.42
N SER A 46 -17.59 -5.31 7.72
CA SER A 46 -16.81 -6.28 6.94
C SER A 46 -17.30 -6.42 5.50
N ILE A 47 -18.62 -6.39 5.27
CA ILE A 47 -19.21 -6.45 3.93
C ILE A 47 -18.88 -5.16 3.19
N PHE A 48 -19.06 -4.01 3.85
CA PHE A 48 -18.74 -2.71 3.27
C PHE A 48 -17.24 -2.63 2.88
N ALA A 49 -16.35 -3.06 3.78
CA ALA A 49 -14.91 -3.11 3.52
C ALA A 49 -14.57 -4.10 2.40
N ALA A 50 -15.21 -5.27 2.33
CA ALA A 50 -15.00 -6.25 1.28
C ALA A 50 -15.37 -5.70 -0.12
N VAL A 51 -16.39 -4.85 -0.22
CA VAL A 51 -16.79 -4.18 -1.46
C VAL A 51 -15.89 -2.98 -1.76
N LEU A 52 -15.50 -2.19 -0.76
CA LEU A 52 -14.65 -1.01 -0.94
C LEU A 52 -13.23 -1.36 -1.39
N ARG A 53 -12.66 -2.45 -0.87
CA ARG A 53 -11.28 -2.87 -1.16
C ARG A 53 -10.97 -2.98 -2.65
N PRO A 54 -11.70 -3.77 -3.47
CA PRO A 54 -11.43 -3.87 -4.90
C PRO A 54 -11.67 -2.54 -5.63
N ILE A 55 -12.61 -1.70 -5.18
CA ILE A 55 -12.83 -0.37 -5.76
C ILE A 55 -11.61 0.54 -5.51
N ILE A 56 -11.07 0.54 -4.28
CA ILE A 56 -9.87 1.29 -3.93
C ILE A 56 -8.67 0.78 -4.74
N ILE A 57 -8.48 -0.54 -4.80
CA ILE A 57 -7.40 -1.16 -5.60
C ILE A 57 -7.55 -0.74 -7.07
N GLY A 58 -8.76 -0.77 -7.62
CA GLY A 58 -9.01 -0.35 -9.00
C GLY A 58 -8.72 1.12 -9.23
N GLY A 59 -9.08 1.99 -8.27
CA GLY A 59 -8.72 3.40 -8.28
C GLY A 59 -7.21 3.61 -8.29
N ILE A 60 -6.46 2.90 -7.43
CA ILE A 60 -4.99 2.97 -7.37
C ILE A 60 -4.38 2.52 -8.69
N ILE A 61 -4.79 1.36 -9.22
CA ILE A 61 -4.27 0.82 -10.48
C ILE A 61 -4.59 1.76 -11.64
N SER A 62 -5.82 2.27 -11.72
CA SER A 62 -6.22 3.26 -12.72
C SER A 62 -5.30 4.48 -12.67
N TYR A 63 -5.07 5.02 -11.49
CA TYR A 63 -4.25 6.21 -11.30
C TYR A 63 -2.76 5.97 -11.63
N LEU A 64 -2.25 4.77 -11.30
CA LEU A 64 -0.90 4.31 -11.63
C LEU A 64 -0.70 4.16 -13.15
N LEU A 65 -1.70 3.63 -13.86
CA LEU A 65 -1.61 3.35 -15.30
C LEU A 65 -2.00 4.54 -16.19
N GLU A 66 -2.75 5.51 -15.67
CA GLU A 66 -3.17 6.73 -16.37
C GLU A 66 -2.03 7.46 -17.11
N PRO A 67 -0.83 7.70 -16.54
CA PRO A 67 0.26 8.36 -17.28
C PRO A 67 0.77 7.54 -18.47
N VAL A 68 0.76 6.21 -18.38
CA VAL A 68 1.18 5.31 -19.46
C VAL A 68 0.13 5.31 -20.56
N ILE A 69 -1.15 5.20 -20.17
CA ILE A 69 -2.28 5.19 -21.10
C ILE A 69 -2.39 6.52 -21.83
N LYS A 70 -2.24 7.66 -21.14
CA LYS A 70 -2.23 8.99 -21.79
C LYS A 70 -1.11 9.14 -22.81
N LYS A 71 0.08 8.61 -22.54
CA LYS A 71 1.18 8.59 -23.51
C LYS A 71 0.82 7.75 -24.73
N LEU A 72 0.33 6.52 -24.54
CA LEU A 72 -0.12 5.66 -25.64
C LEU A 72 -1.27 6.30 -26.44
N GLU A 73 -2.28 6.84 -25.76
CA GLU A 73 -3.40 7.55 -26.38
C GLU A 73 -2.91 8.73 -27.23
N SER A 74 -1.96 9.53 -26.72
CA SER A 74 -1.40 10.65 -27.47
C SER A 74 -0.59 10.23 -28.71
N LEU A 75 -0.03 9.00 -28.72
CA LEU A 75 0.63 8.44 -29.90
C LEU A 75 -0.37 8.03 -30.97
N PHE A 76 -1.51 7.44 -30.58
CA PHE A 76 -2.54 6.96 -31.51
C PHE A 76 -3.56 8.03 -31.93
N ASN A 77 -3.75 9.09 -31.14
CA ASN A 77 -4.81 10.09 -31.32
C ASN A 77 -4.32 11.52 -31.10
N ARG A 78 -3.30 11.94 -31.86
CA ARG A 78 -2.75 13.31 -31.82
C ARG A 78 -3.82 14.40 -32.04
N ASP A 79 -4.83 14.12 -32.86
CA ASP A 79 -5.89 15.08 -33.20
C ASP A 79 -7.11 15.05 -32.25
N LYS A 80 -7.12 14.19 -31.22
CA LYS A 80 -8.26 13.95 -30.32
C LYS A 80 -9.58 13.56 -31.02
N LYS A 81 -9.50 13.05 -32.26
CA LYS A 81 -10.68 12.66 -33.07
C LYS A 81 -11.16 11.23 -32.81
N HIS A 82 -10.29 10.36 -32.29
CA HIS A 82 -10.54 8.93 -32.21
C HIS A 82 -10.86 8.46 -30.78
N LYS A 83 -12.15 8.25 -30.48
CA LYS A 83 -12.62 7.71 -29.19
C LYS A 83 -12.11 6.29 -28.88
N TRP A 84 -11.66 5.54 -29.89
CA TRP A 84 -11.11 4.17 -29.72
C TRP A 84 -9.66 4.13 -29.23
N ALA A 85 -8.94 5.26 -29.26
CA ALA A 85 -7.54 5.30 -28.89
C ALA A 85 -7.31 5.04 -27.40
N ARG A 86 -8.23 5.48 -26.54
CA ARG A 86 -8.17 5.25 -25.09
C ARG A 86 -8.43 3.78 -24.73
N PRO A 87 -9.51 3.11 -25.20
CA PRO A 87 -9.67 1.67 -25.04
C PRO A 87 -8.50 0.85 -25.56
N LEU A 88 -7.92 1.23 -26.71
CA LEU A 88 -6.74 0.55 -27.26
C LEU A 88 -5.52 0.74 -26.36
N GLY A 89 -5.29 1.95 -25.84
CA GLY A 89 -4.21 2.24 -24.89
C GLY A 89 -4.34 1.44 -23.59
N VAL A 90 -5.56 1.30 -23.06
CA VAL A 90 -5.86 0.45 -21.90
C VAL A 90 -5.52 -1.01 -22.22
N LEU A 91 -6.03 -1.55 -23.34
CA LEU A 91 -5.79 -2.93 -23.76
C LEU A 91 -4.30 -3.23 -23.92
N LEU A 92 -3.57 -2.35 -24.62
CA LEU A 92 -2.13 -2.50 -24.82
C LEU A 92 -1.35 -2.45 -23.50
N THR A 93 -1.72 -1.56 -22.58
CA THR A 93 -1.07 -1.45 -21.28
C THR A 93 -1.24 -2.73 -20.46
N PHE A 94 -2.47 -3.24 -20.35
CA PHE A 94 -2.73 -4.50 -19.65
C PHE A 94 -2.10 -5.71 -20.35
N ALA A 95 -2.05 -5.73 -21.68
CA ALA A 95 -1.37 -6.79 -22.44
C ALA A 95 0.14 -6.82 -22.16
N VAL A 96 0.80 -5.65 -22.10
CA VAL A 96 2.22 -5.54 -21.74
C VAL A 96 2.47 -6.02 -20.31
N ILE A 97 1.61 -5.62 -19.35
CA ILE A 97 1.72 -6.08 -17.96
C ILE A 97 1.52 -7.59 -17.87
N ALA A 98 0.53 -8.15 -18.56
CA ALA A 98 0.28 -9.58 -18.59
C ALA A 98 1.44 -10.35 -19.23
N ALA A 99 2.01 -9.85 -20.33
CA ALA A 99 3.18 -10.44 -20.96
C ALA A 99 4.42 -10.42 -20.04
N ALA A 100 4.65 -9.30 -19.34
CA ALA A 100 5.74 -9.20 -18.36
C ALA A 100 5.53 -10.18 -17.19
N ALA A 101 4.31 -10.29 -16.66
CA ALA A 101 3.98 -11.23 -15.61
C ALA A 101 4.18 -12.69 -16.07
N LEU A 102 3.74 -13.04 -17.28
CA LEU A 102 3.94 -14.38 -17.85
C LEU A 102 5.42 -14.69 -18.10
N ALA A 103 6.23 -13.71 -18.53
CA ALA A 103 7.68 -13.86 -18.67
C ALA A 103 8.35 -14.14 -17.30
N VAL A 104 7.91 -13.46 -16.24
CA VAL A 104 8.39 -13.72 -14.88
C VAL A 104 7.94 -15.10 -14.39
N LEU A 105 6.66 -15.45 -14.56
CA LEU A 105 6.14 -16.75 -14.11
C LEU A 105 6.78 -17.92 -14.87
N SER A 106 7.02 -17.76 -16.17
CA SER A 106 7.68 -18.78 -16.98
C SER A 106 9.15 -18.97 -16.59
N THR A 107 9.89 -17.88 -16.34
CA THR A 107 11.26 -17.98 -15.85
C THR A 107 11.31 -18.66 -14.48
N LEU A 108 10.42 -18.31 -13.55
CA LEU A 108 10.27 -19.01 -12.27
C LEU A 108 9.88 -20.48 -12.43
N ALA A 109 8.93 -20.81 -13.31
CA ALA A 109 8.52 -22.19 -13.56
C ALA A 109 9.65 -23.05 -14.13
N VAL A 110 10.45 -22.50 -15.07
CA VAL A 110 11.66 -23.18 -15.59
C VAL A 110 12.70 -23.35 -14.48
N SER A 111 12.83 -22.38 -13.57
CA SER A 111 13.71 -22.47 -12.40
C SER A 111 13.31 -23.62 -11.49
N ILE A 112 12.03 -23.67 -11.13
CA ILE A 112 11.47 -24.69 -10.26
C ILE A 112 11.58 -26.05 -10.96
N TYR A 113 11.20 -26.16 -12.24
CA TYR A 113 11.27 -27.43 -12.96
C TYR A 113 12.71 -27.97 -13.09
N ARG A 114 13.69 -27.11 -13.42
CA ARG A 114 15.10 -27.50 -13.54
C ARG A 114 15.74 -27.86 -12.20
N ASN A 115 15.35 -27.17 -11.12
CA ASN A 115 15.95 -27.38 -9.80
C ASN A 115 15.19 -28.40 -8.95
N VAL A 116 13.90 -28.67 -9.20
CA VAL A 116 13.09 -29.68 -8.49
C VAL A 116 13.32 -31.09 -9.04
N GLY A 117 13.68 -31.23 -10.32
CA GLY A 117 14.07 -32.52 -10.90
C GLY A 117 15.35 -33.13 -10.32
N SER A 118 16.11 -32.37 -9.52
CA SER A 118 17.38 -32.74 -8.90
C SER A 118 17.39 -32.60 -7.38
N LEU A 119 16.23 -32.41 -6.72
CA LEU A 119 16.15 -32.40 -5.25
C LEU A 119 16.16 -33.84 -4.72
N ASP A 120 17.34 -34.45 -4.72
CA ASP A 120 17.60 -35.63 -3.88
C ASP A 120 17.87 -35.16 -2.45
N PHE A 121 16.90 -35.40 -1.56
CA PHE A 121 17.04 -35.15 -0.13
C PHE A 121 18.19 -35.98 0.50
N GLY A 122 18.65 -37.06 -0.18
CA GLY A 122 19.85 -37.83 0.16
C GLY A 122 21.15 -37.06 -0.09
N ALA A 123 21.29 -36.46 -1.27
CA ALA A 123 22.43 -35.59 -1.62
C ALA A 123 22.55 -34.39 -0.67
N ILE A 124 21.45 -33.79 -0.24
CA ILE A 124 21.45 -32.72 0.77
C ILE A 124 22.03 -33.22 2.11
N LYS A 125 21.76 -34.47 2.49
CA LYS A 125 22.23 -35.07 3.75
C LYS A 125 23.69 -35.54 3.69
N GLU A 126 24.15 -36.07 2.56
CA GLU A 126 25.57 -36.43 2.34
C GLU A 126 26.45 -35.19 2.12
N MET A 127 25.92 -34.15 1.48
CA MET A 127 26.58 -32.87 1.31
C MET A 127 26.73 -32.12 2.64
N LEU A 128 25.74 -32.21 3.54
CA LEU A 128 25.85 -31.71 4.93
C LEU A 128 26.94 -32.43 5.75
N GLN A 129 27.28 -33.68 5.41
CA GLN A 129 28.34 -34.43 6.08
C GLN A 129 29.74 -34.15 5.51
N SER A 130 29.85 -33.77 4.24
CA SER A 130 31.13 -33.44 3.59
C SER A 130 31.64 -32.01 3.88
N PHE A 131 30.77 -31.12 4.39
CA PHE A 131 31.12 -29.76 4.87
C PHE A 131 31.65 -29.70 6.32
N GLY A 132 31.93 -30.84 6.96
CA GLY A 132 32.08 -30.95 8.42
C GLY A 132 33.24 -30.21 9.13
N ASN A 133 34.28 -29.73 8.45
CA ASN A 133 35.47 -29.21 9.16
C ASN A 133 35.61 -27.68 9.17
N ASP A 134 35.17 -26.95 8.15
CA ASP A 134 35.24 -25.47 8.13
C ASP A 134 33.88 -24.81 8.47
N TYR A 135 32.79 -25.59 8.49
CA TYR A 135 31.43 -25.12 8.77
C TYR A 135 31.15 -24.95 10.26
N ALA A 136 31.82 -25.71 11.13
CA ALA A 136 31.55 -25.72 12.57
C ALA A 136 31.91 -24.39 13.25
N GLU A 137 32.95 -23.70 12.79
CA GLU A 137 33.43 -22.45 13.40
C GLU A 137 32.56 -21.26 12.98
N ILE A 138 32.19 -21.20 11.70
CA ILE A 138 31.28 -20.18 11.15
C ILE A 138 29.85 -20.39 11.68
N MET A 139 29.37 -21.62 11.80
CA MET A 139 28.05 -21.90 12.37
C MET A 139 28.01 -21.66 13.87
N LYS A 140 29.09 -21.86 14.61
CA LYS A 140 29.12 -21.53 16.04
C LYS A 140 29.02 -20.02 16.26
N GLU A 141 29.72 -19.23 15.45
CA GLU A 141 29.65 -17.76 15.52
C GLU A 141 28.30 -17.22 15.02
N LEU A 142 27.68 -17.91 14.05
CA LEU A 142 26.35 -17.59 13.52
C LEU A 142 25.22 -18.04 14.46
N GLU A 143 25.32 -19.21 15.09
CA GLU A 143 24.38 -19.72 16.11
C GLU A 143 24.46 -18.91 17.40
N GLU A 144 25.65 -18.52 17.85
CA GLU A 144 25.81 -17.63 19.01
C GLU A 144 25.21 -16.24 18.74
N LYS A 145 25.36 -15.70 17.51
CA LYS A 145 24.72 -14.44 17.11
C LYS A 145 23.21 -14.57 16.86
N LEU A 146 22.73 -15.67 16.29
CA LEU A 146 21.29 -15.91 16.08
C LEU A 146 20.56 -16.23 17.39
N ALA A 147 21.20 -16.95 18.32
CA ALA A 147 20.71 -17.17 19.68
C ALA A 147 20.66 -15.85 20.47
N SER A 148 21.61 -14.94 20.26
CA SER A 148 21.57 -13.60 20.86
C SER A 148 20.42 -12.72 20.34
N LEU A 149 19.85 -13.06 19.18
CA LEU A 149 18.76 -12.33 18.51
C LEU A 149 17.37 -12.97 18.69
N ASN A 150 17.24 -14.12 19.36
CA ASN A 150 15.98 -14.83 19.62
C ASN A 150 15.08 -15.07 18.38
N LEU A 151 15.67 -15.20 17.19
CA LEU A 151 14.91 -15.50 15.96
C LEU A 151 14.80 -17.01 15.76
N SER A 152 13.73 -17.62 16.30
CA SER A 152 13.43 -19.05 16.09
C SER A 152 13.03 -19.35 14.64
N THR A 153 13.24 -20.59 14.19
CA THR A 153 12.70 -21.15 12.93
C THR A 153 11.17 -21.00 12.82
N GLU A 154 10.48 -20.95 13.96
CA GLU A 154 9.06 -20.66 14.08
C GLU A 154 8.72 -19.20 13.74
N SER A 155 9.61 -18.24 14.02
CA SER A 155 9.43 -16.84 13.65
C SER A 155 9.54 -16.64 12.14
N ILE A 156 10.45 -17.38 11.49
CA ILE A 156 10.63 -17.37 10.04
C ILE A 156 9.44 -18.05 9.35
N SER A 157 8.98 -19.21 9.84
CA SER A 157 7.82 -19.89 9.26
C SER A 157 6.54 -19.06 9.42
N LYS A 158 6.36 -18.41 10.57
CA LYS A 158 5.24 -17.49 10.83
C LYS A 158 5.29 -16.26 9.93
N PHE A 159 6.47 -15.66 9.73
CA PHE A 159 6.65 -14.55 8.79
C PHE A 159 6.32 -14.97 7.36
N LEU A 160 6.80 -16.13 6.90
CA LEU A 160 6.50 -16.66 5.56
C LEU A 160 5.01 -16.95 5.38
N SER A 161 4.37 -17.55 6.39
CA SER A 161 2.93 -17.85 6.38
C SER A 161 2.08 -16.59 6.32
N GLN A 162 2.40 -15.59 7.15
CA GLN A 162 1.71 -14.30 7.16
C GLN A 162 1.94 -13.51 5.86
N SER A 163 3.16 -13.59 5.29
CA SER A 163 3.47 -12.98 4.00
C SER A 163 2.69 -13.64 2.87
N ALA A 164 2.62 -14.98 2.86
CA ALA A 164 1.85 -15.74 1.87
C ALA A 164 0.35 -15.43 1.96
N GLU A 165 -0.21 -15.31 3.16
CA GLU A 165 -1.61 -14.93 3.37
C GLU A 165 -1.88 -13.49 2.92
N ALA A 166 -0.98 -12.55 3.21
CA ALA A 166 -1.07 -11.16 2.73
C ALA A 166 -1.03 -11.08 1.20
N VAL A 167 -0.15 -11.86 0.57
CA VAL A 167 -0.06 -11.99 -0.89
C VAL A 167 -1.33 -12.61 -1.46
N GLN A 168 -1.82 -13.71 -0.90
CA GLN A 168 -3.06 -14.36 -1.35
C GLN A 168 -4.26 -13.42 -1.26
N ASN A 169 -4.39 -12.66 -0.17
CA ASN A 169 -5.45 -11.68 0.02
C ASN A 169 -5.34 -10.49 -0.95
N PHE A 170 -4.13 -10.08 -1.32
CA PHE A 170 -3.92 -9.08 -2.35
C PHE A 170 -4.35 -9.60 -3.73
N PHE A 171 -3.93 -10.81 -4.10
CA PHE A 171 -4.26 -11.42 -5.39
C PHE A 171 -5.76 -11.77 -5.53
N SER A 172 -6.44 -12.16 -4.46
CA SER A 172 -7.88 -12.42 -4.49
C SER A 172 -8.70 -11.15 -4.77
N GLY A 173 -8.28 -10.01 -4.21
CA GLY A 173 -8.88 -8.70 -4.50
C GLY A 173 -8.42 -8.09 -5.84
N LEU A 174 -7.27 -8.52 -6.37
CA LEU A 174 -6.65 -7.97 -7.57
C LEU A 174 -7.52 -8.15 -8.81
N LEU A 175 -8.17 -9.29 -8.99
CA LEU A 175 -9.01 -9.55 -10.17
C LEU A 175 -10.14 -8.52 -10.28
N PHE A 176 -10.92 -8.34 -9.21
CA PHE A 176 -11.97 -7.33 -9.16
C PHE A 176 -11.38 -5.91 -9.23
N GLY A 177 -10.22 -5.68 -8.59
CA GLY A 177 -9.48 -4.43 -8.71
C GLY A 177 -9.11 -4.07 -10.14
N VAL A 178 -8.63 -5.03 -10.94
CA VAL A 178 -8.32 -4.84 -12.36
C VAL A 178 -9.59 -4.53 -13.15
N ILE A 179 -10.70 -5.20 -12.88
CA ILE A 179 -11.99 -4.90 -13.52
C ILE A 179 -12.41 -3.44 -13.24
N PHE A 180 -12.36 -3.01 -11.97
CA PHE A 180 -12.66 -1.62 -11.60
C PHE A 180 -11.67 -0.64 -12.22
N ALA A 181 -10.38 -0.99 -12.29
CA ALA A 181 -9.36 -0.15 -12.93
C ALA A 181 -9.66 0.05 -14.42
N ILE A 182 -9.99 -1.02 -15.15
CA ILE A 182 -10.39 -0.94 -16.56
C ILE A 182 -11.63 -0.05 -16.69
N TYR A 183 -12.63 -0.22 -15.83
CA TYR A 183 -13.83 0.62 -15.86
C TYR A 183 -13.49 2.09 -15.64
N PHE A 184 -12.73 2.43 -14.59
CA PHE A 184 -12.32 3.81 -14.31
C PHE A 184 -11.42 4.42 -15.40
N LEU A 185 -10.58 3.61 -16.05
CA LEU A 185 -9.74 4.07 -17.15
C LEU A 185 -10.54 4.34 -18.43
N LEU A 186 -11.59 3.55 -18.67
CA LEU A 186 -12.49 3.72 -19.82
C LEU A 186 -13.56 4.80 -19.59
N ASP A 187 -13.89 5.10 -18.34
CA ASP A 187 -14.88 6.12 -17.99
C ASP A 187 -14.31 7.52 -18.29
N GLU A 188 -14.87 8.19 -19.31
CA GLU A 188 -14.48 9.55 -19.70
C GLU A 188 -15.07 10.61 -18.76
N ASN A 189 -14.67 11.88 -18.93
CA ASN A 189 -14.99 13.03 -18.05
C ASN A 189 -16.48 13.25 -17.69
N ASP A 190 -17.42 12.67 -18.43
CA ASP A 190 -18.88 12.75 -18.18
C ASP A 190 -19.43 11.55 -17.37
N GLY A 191 -18.56 10.65 -16.93
CA GLY A 191 -18.89 9.45 -16.16
C GLY A 191 -19.21 9.69 -14.69
N ILE A 192 -18.72 8.80 -13.82
CA ILE A 192 -18.96 8.82 -12.37
C ILE A 192 -18.57 10.18 -11.76
N PHE A 193 -17.43 10.74 -12.17
CA PHE A 193 -16.92 11.99 -11.60
C PHE A 193 -17.80 13.20 -11.97
N GLY A 194 -18.31 13.25 -13.20
CA GLY A 194 -19.24 14.28 -13.66
C GLY A 194 -20.59 14.20 -12.94
N TYR A 195 -21.10 12.98 -12.75
CA TYR A 195 -22.31 12.72 -11.98
C TYR A 195 -22.21 13.20 -10.53
N TRP A 196 -21.16 12.81 -9.82
CA TRP A 196 -20.97 13.20 -8.42
C TRP A 196 -20.71 14.70 -8.26
N LYS A 197 -19.99 15.33 -9.20
CA LYS A 197 -19.82 16.79 -9.21
C LYS A 197 -21.15 17.52 -9.38
N ARG A 198 -22.04 17.01 -10.23
CA ARG A 198 -23.40 17.55 -10.40
C ARG A 198 -24.25 17.33 -9.15
N ALA A 199 -24.21 16.14 -8.56
CA ALA A 199 -24.94 15.83 -7.34
C ALA A 199 -24.49 16.72 -6.16
N PHE A 200 -23.18 16.87 -5.95
CA PHE A 200 -22.64 17.74 -4.90
C PHE A 200 -23.08 19.19 -5.06
N ARG A 201 -23.05 19.71 -6.30
CA ARG A 201 -23.51 21.06 -6.61
C ARG A 201 -24.98 21.26 -6.24
N LEU A 202 -25.83 20.29 -6.58
CA LEU A 202 -27.27 20.36 -6.28
C LEU A 202 -27.61 20.25 -4.79
N ILE A 203 -26.79 19.54 -4.01
CA ILE A 203 -27.04 19.31 -2.58
C ILE A 203 -26.48 20.44 -1.71
N PHE A 204 -25.26 20.92 -1.99
CA PHE A 204 -24.51 21.81 -1.09
C PHE A 204 -24.38 23.26 -1.57
N GLY A 205 -24.85 23.59 -2.78
CA GLY A 205 -24.79 24.93 -3.36
C GLY A 205 -23.42 25.31 -3.93
N ASP A 206 -23.38 26.42 -4.68
CA ASP A 206 -22.21 26.82 -5.49
C ASP A 206 -20.99 27.22 -4.64
N ASP A 207 -21.17 27.86 -3.47
CA ASP A 207 -20.07 28.31 -2.60
C ASP A 207 -19.26 27.14 -1.99
N GLN A 208 -19.93 26.04 -1.65
CA GLN A 208 -19.27 24.85 -1.10
C GLN A 208 -18.67 23.98 -2.21
N GLN A 209 -19.21 24.10 -3.43
CA GLN A 209 -18.65 23.44 -4.61
C GLN A 209 -17.23 23.95 -4.91
N GLU A 210 -16.96 25.25 -4.78
CA GLU A 210 -15.64 25.80 -5.05
C GLU A 210 -14.59 25.25 -4.07
N LYS A 211 -14.92 25.20 -2.77
CA LYS A 211 -14.05 24.59 -1.76
C LYS A 211 -13.83 23.10 -2.01
N PHE A 212 -14.88 22.37 -2.39
CA PHE A 212 -14.77 20.96 -2.73
C PHE A 212 -13.92 20.74 -3.98
N ALA A 213 -14.08 21.56 -5.01
CA ALA A 213 -13.28 21.50 -6.23
C ALA A 213 -11.80 21.79 -5.96
N LEU A 214 -11.51 22.76 -5.06
CA LEU A 214 -10.16 23.02 -4.56
C LEU A 214 -9.57 21.80 -3.84
N PHE A 215 -10.33 21.19 -2.91
CA PHE A 215 -9.91 19.99 -2.21
C PHE A 215 -9.62 18.82 -3.18
N VAL A 216 -10.49 18.59 -4.16
CA VAL A 216 -10.29 17.55 -5.18
C VAL A 216 -9.04 17.83 -6.02
N LYS A 217 -8.79 19.09 -6.37
CA LYS A 217 -7.58 19.48 -7.10
C LYS A 217 -6.32 19.27 -6.27
N ASP A 218 -6.36 19.59 -4.98
CA ASP A 218 -5.23 19.34 -4.07
C ASP A 218 -4.96 17.84 -3.92
N ALA A 219 -6.03 17.03 -3.79
CA ALA A 219 -5.93 15.58 -3.76
C ALA A 219 -5.33 15.04 -5.06
N ASP A 220 -5.84 15.47 -6.22
CA ASP A 220 -5.30 15.06 -7.52
C ASP A 220 -3.82 15.42 -7.66
N ASN A 221 -3.40 16.61 -7.23
CA ASN A 221 -1.99 17.00 -7.27
C ASN A 221 -1.13 16.15 -6.32
N ALA A 222 -1.59 15.90 -5.09
CA ALA A 222 -0.86 15.10 -4.10
C ALA A 222 -0.69 13.65 -4.56
N PHE A 223 -1.77 13.04 -5.06
CA PHE A 223 -1.76 11.66 -5.55
C PHE A 223 -0.98 11.53 -6.86
N SER A 224 -1.14 12.44 -7.85
CA SER A 224 -0.39 12.38 -9.12
C SER A 224 1.08 12.71 -8.99
N GLY A 225 1.44 13.70 -8.18
CA GLY A 225 2.84 13.99 -7.89
C GLY A 225 3.52 12.76 -7.28
N TYR A 226 2.92 12.19 -6.24
CA TYR A 226 3.45 11.02 -5.54
C TYR A 226 3.55 9.79 -6.46
N ILE A 227 2.44 9.40 -7.10
CA ILE A 227 2.38 8.18 -7.91
C ILE A 227 3.33 8.25 -9.10
N ARG A 228 3.48 9.41 -9.74
CA ARG A 228 4.46 9.60 -10.83
C ARG A 228 5.90 9.52 -10.32
N GLY A 229 6.20 10.17 -9.20
CA GLY A 229 7.50 10.07 -8.56
C GLY A 229 7.86 8.63 -8.26
N GLN A 230 6.95 7.91 -7.61
CA GLN A 230 7.14 6.52 -7.21
C GLN A 230 7.27 5.55 -8.40
N LEU A 231 6.53 5.79 -9.49
CA LEU A 231 6.65 4.99 -10.72
C LEU A 231 8.01 5.16 -11.38
N VAL A 232 8.49 6.40 -11.47
CA VAL A 232 9.82 6.69 -12.01
C VAL A 232 10.89 6.08 -11.13
N ASP A 233 10.76 6.22 -9.82
CA ASP A 233 11.65 5.66 -8.81
C ASP A 233 11.73 4.12 -8.91
N ALA A 234 10.58 3.45 -8.85
CA ALA A 234 10.46 2.00 -9.03
C ALA A 234 11.09 1.50 -10.33
N THR A 235 10.93 2.25 -11.43
CA THR A 235 11.51 1.89 -12.73
C THR A 235 13.03 2.03 -12.69
N ILE A 236 13.55 3.14 -12.16
CA ILE A 236 15.00 3.37 -12.06
C ILE A 236 15.64 2.30 -11.18
N VAL A 237 15.12 2.08 -9.98
CA VAL A 237 15.65 1.12 -9.01
C VAL A 237 15.54 -0.31 -9.56
N GLY A 238 14.42 -0.68 -10.19
CA GLY A 238 14.26 -2.01 -10.78
C GLY A 238 15.22 -2.29 -11.93
N VAL A 239 15.45 -1.30 -12.81
CA VAL A 239 16.42 -1.41 -13.92
C VAL A 239 17.86 -1.47 -13.39
N LEU A 240 18.22 -0.58 -12.46
CA LEU A 240 19.55 -0.58 -11.84
C LEU A 240 19.84 -1.91 -11.11
N ALA A 241 18.87 -2.42 -10.34
CA ALA A 241 18.99 -3.70 -9.68
C ALA A 241 19.14 -4.85 -10.68
N THR A 242 18.34 -4.86 -11.74
CA THR A 242 18.46 -5.87 -12.80
C THR A 242 19.85 -5.87 -13.42
N ILE A 243 20.38 -4.70 -13.80
CA ILE A 243 21.69 -4.57 -14.43
C ILE A 243 22.79 -5.02 -13.46
N ALA A 244 22.79 -4.50 -12.23
CA ALA A 244 23.83 -4.80 -11.24
C ALA A 244 23.86 -6.29 -10.85
N LEU A 245 22.69 -6.90 -10.63
CA LEU A 245 22.57 -8.32 -10.32
C LEU A 245 22.94 -9.20 -11.52
N THR A 246 22.65 -8.76 -12.74
CA THR A 246 23.03 -9.48 -13.96
C THR A 246 24.54 -9.47 -14.14
N ILE A 247 25.20 -8.32 -13.95
CA ILE A 247 26.67 -8.20 -14.00
C ILE A 247 27.32 -9.06 -12.91
N ALA A 248 26.72 -9.10 -11.72
CA ALA A 248 27.18 -9.94 -10.63
C ALA A 248 26.94 -11.45 -10.87
N GLY A 249 26.18 -11.82 -11.90
CA GLY A 249 25.84 -13.20 -12.23
C GLY A 249 24.88 -13.84 -11.23
N VAL A 250 24.02 -13.04 -10.59
CA VAL A 250 22.98 -13.55 -9.68
C VAL A 250 21.89 -14.25 -10.52
N PRO A 251 21.47 -15.47 -10.16
CA PRO A 251 20.45 -16.19 -10.90
C PRO A 251 19.14 -15.40 -10.88
N TYR A 252 18.44 -15.40 -12.02
CA TYR A 252 17.16 -14.70 -12.17
C TYR A 252 17.21 -13.20 -11.86
N ALA A 253 18.36 -12.54 -12.08
CA ALA A 253 18.57 -11.12 -11.82
C ALA A 253 17.47 -10.20 -12.36
N ALA A 254 16.93 -10.47 -13.55
CA ALA A 254 15.82 -9.68 -14.12
C ALA A 254 14.51 -9.85 -13.35
N VAL A 255 14.22 -11.05 -12.84
CA VAL A 255 13.04 -11.32 -12.00
C VAL A 255 13.23 -10.63 -10.65
N VAL A 256 14.40 -10.80 -10.03
CA VAL A 256 14.73 -10.16 -8.75
C VAL A 256 14.65 -8.63 -8.87
N GLY A 257 15.23 -8.04 -9.93
CA GLY A 257 15.17 -6.61 -10.18
C GLY A 257 13.74 -6.10 -10.44
N ALA A 258 12.92 -6.86 -11.16
CA ALA A 258 11.49 -6.54 -11.32
C ALA A 258 10.72 -6.59 -9.99
N CYS A 259 11.00 -7.59 -9.14
CA CYS A 259 10.42 -7.68 -7.80
C CYS A 259 10.85 -6.50 -6.92
N ILE A 260 12.13 -6.10 -6.96
CA ILE A 260 12.64 -4.93 -6.26
C ILE A 260 11.93 -3.66 -6.73
N GLY A 261 11.85 -3.44 -8.04
CA GLY A 261 11.15 -2.27 -8.59
C GLY A 261 9.68 -2.23 -8.17
N PHE A 262 8.96 -3.35 -8.25
CA PHE A 262 7.58 -3.43 -7.80
C PHE A 262 7.43 -3.19 -6.30
N GLY A 263 8.29 -3.79 -5.48
CA GLY A 263 8.34 -3.54 -4.04
C GLY A 263 8.61 -2.07 -3.72
N ASN A 264 9.43 -1.40 -4.54
CA ASN A 264 9.74 0.01 -4.39
C ASN A 264 8.58 0.94 -4.77
N LEU A 265 7.41 0.43 -5.19
CA LEU A 265 6.19 1.24 -5.24
C LEU A 265 5.68 1.62 -3.84
N ILE A 266 6.10 0.88 -2.81
CA ILE A 266 5.82 1.21 -1.41
C ILE A 266 7.15 1.57 -0.75
N PRO A 267 7.28 2.78 -0.17
CA PRO A 267 8.51 3.19 0.49
C PRO A 267 8.94 2.17 1.55
N TYR A 268 10.25 1.91 1.62
CA TYR A 268 10.88 0.93 2.52
C TYR A 268 10.51 -0.54 2.27
N PHE A 269 9.59 -0.85 1.36
CA PHE A 269 9.17 -2.22 1.05
C PHE A 269 10.06 -2.88 0.00
N GLY A 270 10.63 -2.08 -0.91
CA GLY A 270 11.60 -2.51 -1.94
C GLY A 270 12.75 -3.39 -1.43
N PRO A 271 13.47 -3.02 -0.36
CA PRO A 271 14.54 -3.85 0.21
C PRO A 271 14.05 -5.22 0.66
N ILE A 272 12.91 -5.28 1.36
CA ILE A 272 12.35 -6.54 1.90
C ILE A 272 12.03 -7.49 0.76
N VAL A 273 11.32 -7.00 -0.26
CA VAL A 273 10.99 -7.79 -1.45
C VAL A 273 12.24 -8.24 -2.18
N GLY A 274 13.25 -7.36 -2.31
CA GLY A 274 14.52 -7.67 -2.95
C GLY A 274 15.31 -8.76 -2.27
N TYR A 275 15.45 -8.69 -0.94
CA TYR A 275 16.18 -9.70 -0.18
C TYR A 275 15.48 -11.05 -0.26
N VAL A 276 14.16 -11.09 -0.07
CA VAL A 276 13.37 -12.34 -0.19
C VAL A 276 13.49 -12.92 -1.60
N ALA A 277 13.33 -12.10 -2.64
CA ALA A 277 13.44 -12.56 -4.04
C ALA A 277 14.84 -13.11 -4.35
N THR A 278 15.90 -12.46 -3.85
CA THR A 278 17.29 -12.90 -4.06
C THR A 278 17.58 -14.23 -3.37
N ILE A 279 17.12 -14.37 -2.13
CA ILE A 279 17.25 -15.59 -1.34
C ILE A 279 16.53 -16.75 -2.07
N LEU A 280 15.28 -16.54 -2.50
CA LEU A 280 14.51 -17.54 -3.23
C LEU A 280 15.11 -17.89 -4.61
N ALA A 281 15.78 -16.95 -5.26
CA ALA A 281 16.46 -17.18 -6.53
C ALA A 281 17.76 -17.99 -6.38
N CYS A 282 18.52 -17.76 -5.30
CA CYS A 282 19.83 -18.37 -5.10
C CYS A 282 19.80 -19.69 -4.32
N LEU A 283 18.81 -19.91 -3.45
CA LEU A 283 18.66 -21.12 -2.64
C LEU A 283 18.62 -22.40 -3.51
N PRO A 284 17.77 -22.50 -4.55
CA PRO A 284 17.66 -23.73 -5.34
C PRO A 284 18.85 -23.99 -6.27
N THR A 285 19.70 -22.98 -6.48
CA THR A 285 20.87 -23.07 -7.37
C THR A 285 22.18 -23.26 -6.59
N GLU A 286 22.10 -23.31 -5.25
CA GLU A 286 23.24 -23.48 -4.33
C GLU A 286 24.33 -22.39 -4.48
N GLN A 287 23.99 -21.23 -5.06
CA GLN A 287 24.94 -20.15 -5.32
C GLN A 287 25.07 -19.19 -4.12
N TYR A 288 25.46 -19.71 -2.95
CA TYR A 288 25.51 -18.93 -1.71
C TYR A 288 26.44 -17.69 -1.79
N GLY A 289 27.56 -17.79 -2.52
CA GLY A 289 28.43 -16.63 -2.77
C GLY A 289 27.76 -15.53 -3.58
N LYS A 290 26.95 -15.90 -4.58
CA LYS A 290 26.15 -14.95 -5.38
C LYS A 290 24.98 -14.39 -4.58
N MET A 291 24.40 -15.18 -3.67
CA MET A 291 23.36 -14.74 -2.75
C MET A 291 23.88 -13.60 -1.87
N VAL A 292 24.99 -13.80 -1.16
CA VAL A 292 25.57 -12.77 -0.27
C VAL A 292 25.97 -11.52 -1.07
N LEU A 293 26.62 -11.70 -2.22
CA LEU A 293 26.97 -10.59 -3.11
C LEU A 293 25.71 -9.83 -3.58
N GLY A 294 24.65 -10.53 -3.94
CA GLY A 294 23.37 -9.95 -4.34
C GLY A 294 22.71 -9.14 -3.23
N LEU A 295 22.71 -9.66 -2.00
CA LEU A 295 22.21 -8.93 -0.81
C LEU A 295 22.99 -7.63 -0.58
N VAL A 296 24.31 -7.66 -0.70
CA VAL A 296 25.16 -6.46 -0.57
C VAL A 296 24.87 -5.46 -1.69
N ILE A 297 24.74 -5.91 -2.93
CA ILE A 297 24.39 -5.06 -4.07
C ILE A 297 23.04 -4.37 -3.83
N ILE A 298 22.03 -5.11 -3.38
CA ILE A 298 20.71 -4.55 -3.06
C ILE A 298 20.84 -3.52 -1.95
N ALA A 299 21.58 -3.80 -0.88
CA ALA A 299 21.80 -2.84 0.20
C ALA A 299 22.43 -1.53 -0.30
N VAL A 300 23.43 -1.62 -1.20
CA VAL A 300 24.06 -0.45 -1.82
C VAL A 300 23.07 0.33 -2.70
N ILE A 301 22.29 -0.36 -3.52
CA ILE A 301 21.28 0.29 -4.37
C ILE A 301 20.23 0.99 -3.51
N MET A 302 19.74 0.35 -2.45
CA MET A 302 18.77 0.94 -1.53
C MET A 302 19.34 2.13 -0.75
N PHE A 303 20.64 2.10 -0.44
CA PHE A 303 21.33 3.24 0.15
C PHE A 303 21.40 4.42 -0.82
N ILE A 304 21.76 4.17 -2.09
CA ILE A 304 21.77 5.21 -3.14
C ILE A 304 20.36 5.75 -3.37
N ASP A 305 19.37 4.86 -3.37
CA ASP A 305 17.97 5.21 -3.54
C ASP A 305 17.50 6.20 -2.46
N GLY A 306 17.62 5.81 -1.19
CA GLY A 306 17.16 6.61 -0.07
C GLY A 306 17.90 7.95 0.11
N ASN A 307 19.17 8.04 -0.31
CA ASN A 307 19.99 9.25 -0.11
C ASN A 307 20.09 10.16 -1.35
N VAL A 308 19.88 9.64 -2.56
CA VAL A 308 20.14 10.38 -3.81
C VAL A 308 18.95 10.39 -4.74
N ILE A 309 18.36 9.22 -5.04
CA ILE A 309 17.31 9.10 -6.06
C ILE A 309 15.99 9.62 -5.49
N ASN A 310 15.58 9.08 -4.35
CA ASN A 310 14.32 9.39 -3.71
C ASN A 310 14.18 10.88 -3.35
N PRO A 311 15.18 11.55 -2.72
CA PRO A 311 15.11 13.00 -2.49
C PRO A 311 14.97 13.81 -3.78
N LYS A 312 15.64 13.45 -4.88
CA LYS A 312 15.54 14.21 -6.15
C LYS A 312 14.19 14.04 -6.85
N LEU A 313 13.52 12.90 -6.64
CA LEU A 313 12.23 12.61 -7.27
C LEU A 313 11.04 13.12 -6.42
N LEU A 314 11.20 13.18 -5.10
CA LEU A 314 10.15 13.59 -4.16
C LEU A 314 10.33 14.99 -3.56
N SER A 315 11.48 15.66 -3.77
CA SER A 315 11.82 16.98 -3.17
C SER A 315 10.79 18.07 -3.43
N ASP A 316 10.19 18.07 -4.62
CA ASP A 316 9.45 19.25 -5.08
C ASP A 316 7.98 19.23 -4.65
N ASN A 317 7.45 18.07 -4.23
CA ASN A 317 6.00 17.88 -4.10
C ASN A 317 5.51 17.50 -2.70
N ILE A 318 6.37 16.95 -1.82
CA ILE A 318 5.92 16.39 -0.54
C ILE A 318 6.91 16.71 0.58
N ASN A 319 6.78 17.91 1.16
CA ASN A 319 7.46 18.28 2.40
C ASN A 319 6.84 17.54 3.60
N VAL A 320 6.81 16.21 3.61
CA VAL A 320 6.27 15.42 4.73
C VAL A 320 7.43 14.82 5.50
N HIS A 321 7.43 15.03 6.82
CA HIS A 321 8.48 14.51 7.69
C HIS A 321 8.52 12.97 7.59
N PRO A 322 9.69 12.31 7.48
CA PRO A 322 9.78 10.85 7.31
C PRO A 322 9.01 10.05 8.36
N LEU A 323 8.97 10.54 9.61
CA LEU A 323 8.16 9.95 10.68
C LEU A 323 6.66 9.85 10.33
N LEU A 324 6.10 10.87 9.67
CA LEU A 324 4.71 10.86 9.23
C LEU A 324 4.49 9.85 8.10
N VAL A 325 5.47 9.65 7.22
CA VAL A 325 5.43 8.63 6.17
C VAL A 325 5.38 7.24 6.78
N VAL A 326 6.27 6.94 7.73
CA VAL A 326 6.29 5.64 8.43
C VAL A 326 4.99 5.41 9.20
N ALA A 327 4.51 6.42 9.96
CA ALA A 327 3.24 6.32 10.68
C ALA A 327 2.05 6.08 9.74
N ALA A 328 2.02 6.77 8.60
CA ALA A 328 1.00 6.60 7.58
C ALA A 328 1.04 5.18 7.00
N LEU A 329 2.23 4.64 6.68
CA LEU A 329 2.38 3.28 6.16
C LEU A 329 1.87 2.22 7.13
N ILE A 330 2.17 2.35 8.43
CA ILE A 330 1.67 1.45 9.46
C ILE A 330 0.13 1.51 9.53
N ALA A 331 -0.43 2.72 9.57
CA ALA A 331 -1.88 2.91 9.62
C ALA A 331 -2.56 2.39 8.34
N GLY A 332 -2.01 2.70 7.16
CA GLY A 332 -2.52 2.24 5.87
C GLY A 332 -2.45 0.72 5.72
N GLY A 333 -1.36 0.11 6.17
CA GLY A 333 -1.20 -1.34 6.24
C GLY A 333 -2.26 -2.01 7.10
N ALA A 334 -2.57 -1.45 8.27
CA ALA A 334 -3.60 -1.98 9.15
C ALA A 334 -5.01 -1.87 8.57
N VAL A 335 -5.32 -0.78 7.84
CA VAL A 335 -6.66 -0.52 7.30
C VAL A 335 -6.91 -1.28 5.99
N GLY A 336 -5.94 -1.24 5.07
CA GLY A 336 -6.11 -1.67 3.69
C GLY A 336 -5.01 -2.59 3.15
N GLY A 337 -4.13 -3.10 4.02
CA GLY A 337 -2.98 -3.91 3.61
C GLY A 337 -2.07 -3.17 2.63
N ILE A 338 -1.56 -3.88 1.63
CA ILE A 338 -0.67 -3.34 0.58
C ILE A 338 -1.31 -2.15 -0.14
N ALA A 339 -2.61 -2.25 -0.47
CA ALA A 339 -3.34 -1.16 -1.13
C ALA A 339 -3.44 0.08 -0.23
N GLY A 340 -3.67 -0.12 1.07
CA GLY A 340 -3.71 0.96 2.05
C GLY A 340 -2.35 1.65 2.23
N MET A 341 -1.24 0.90 2.17
CA MET A 341 0.11 1.46 2.22
C MET A 341 0.41 2.39 1.04
N LEU A 342 -0.01 2.02 -0.18
CA LEU A 342 0.20 2.84 -1.38
C LEU A 342 -0.48 4.21 -1.31
N ILE A 343 -1.69 4.29 -0.74
CA ILE A 343 -2.45 5.53 -0.61
C ILE A 343 -2.10 6.31 0.66
N ALA A 344 -1.50 5.66 1.66
CA ALA A 344 -1.27 6.27 2.96
C ALA A 344 -0.41 7.53 2.88
N VAL A 345 0.67 7.48 2.10
CA VAL A 345 1.62 8.60 1.96
C VAL A 345 0.97 9.83 1.29
N PRO A 346 0.32 9.73 0.12
CA PRO A 346 -0.36 10.89 -0.47
C PRO A 346 -1.55 11.36 0.38
N THR A 347 -2.25 10.47 1.09
CA THR A 347 -3.28 10.87 2.05
C THR A 347 -2.68 11.67 3.21
N ALA A 348 -1.55 11.25 3.78
CA ALA A 348 -0.87 11.99 4.84
C ALA A 348 -0.38 13.36 4.37
N ALA A 349 0.14 13.43 3.14
CA ALA A 349 0.53 14.68 2.50
C ALA A 349 -0.68 15.63 2.33
N LEU A 350 -1.82 15.10 1.88
CA LEU A 350 -3.06 15.86 1.72
C LEU A 350 -3.60 16.37 3.06
N ILE A 351 -3.61 15.52 4.09
CA ILE A 351 -4.04 15.90 5.45
C ILE A 351 -3.15 17.03 5.97
N LYS A 352 -1.83 16.88 5.82
CA LYS A 352 -0.88 17.93 6.21
C LYS A 352 -1.17 19.24 5.47
N LEU A 353 -1.34 19.19 4.15
CA LEU A 353 -1.62 20.37 3.33
C LEU A 353 -2.90 21.11 3.79
N GLN A 354 -3.97 20.38 4.09
CA GLN A 354 -5.21 20.99 4.59
C GLN A 354 -5.05 21.55 6.01
N PHE A 355 -4.25 20.88 6.86
CA PHE A 355 -3.95 21.35 8.20
C PHE A 355 -3.14 22.65 8.17
N ASP A 356 -2.09 22.72 7.35
CA ASP A 356 -1.27 23.91 7.16
C ASP A 356 -2.13 25.08 6.65
N ARG A 357 -3.00 24.83 5.65
CA ARG A 357 -3.94 25.85 5.14
C ARG A 357 -4.92 26.34 6.21
N TYR A 358 -5.36 25.46 7.11
CA TYR A 358 -6.22 25.83 8.22
C TYR A 358 -5.49 26.73 9.23
N LEU A 359 -4.23 26.39 9.56
CA LEU A 359 -3.38 27.21 10.43
C LEU A 359 -3.11 28.59 9.83
N ASP A 360 -2.75 28.68 8.55
CA ASP A 360 -2.56 29.95 7.83
C ASP A 360 -3.82 30.83 7.89
N GLY A 361 -5.00 30.21 7.80
CA GLY A 361 -6.28 30.88 7.94
C GLY A 361 -6.50 31.46 9.34
N LEU A 362 -6.06 30.77 10.39
CA LEU A 362 -6.12 31.25 11.77
C LEU A 362 -5.11 32.37 12.03
N GLU A 363 -3.91 32.29 11.47
CA GLU A 363 -2.89 33.34 11.59
C GLU A 363 -3.33 34.64 10.93
N LYS A 364 -3.88 34.57 9.71
CA LYS A 364 -4.45 35.75 9.01
C LYS A 364 -5.58 36.42 9.77
N ARG A 365 -6.33 35.67 10.60
CA ARG A 365 -7.37 36.23 11.48
C ARG A 365 -6.82 36.89 12.74
N LYS A 366 -5.64 36.46 13.21
CA LYS A 366 -4.97 37.00 14.40
C LYS A 366 -4.10 38.22 14.11
N GLN A 367 -3.64 38.43 12.88
CA GLN A 367 -2.94 39.67 12.52
C GLN A 367 -3.94 40.84 12.48
N PRO A 368 -3.79 41.87 13.34
CA PRO A 368 -4.64 43.05 13.26
C PRO A 368 -4.40 43.72 11.91
N ARG A 369 -5.47 44.03 11.17
CA ARG A 369 -5.42 44.82 9.94
C ARG A 369 -4.52 46.03 10.18
N ARG A 370 -3.28 46.01 9.66
CA ARG A 370 -2.43 47.20 9.63
C ARG A 370 -3.21 48.23 8.80
N ARG A 371 -3.69 49.26 9.47
CA ARG A 371 -4.39 50.41 8.88
C ARG A 371 -3.44 51.20 8.00
#